data_AF-A0A932ZFN8-F1
#
_entry.id   AF-A0A932ZFN8-F1
#
_cell.length_a   1.000
_cell.length_b   1.000
_cell.length_c   1.000
_cell.angle_alpha   90.00
_cell.angle_beta   90.00
_cell.angle_gamma   90.00
#
_symmetry.space_group_name_H-M   'P 1'
#
loop_
_entity.id
_entity.type
_entity.pdbx_description
1 polymer ?
#
loop_
_entity_poly.entity_id
_entity_poly.type
_entity_poly.pdbx_seq_one_letter_code
_entity_poly.pdbx_strand_id
1 'polypeptide(L)' 'DHVIDVSVILSVEKLRQKVEASVHVRGKDIFCESVDSDMYAAIDGLVDKLDRTIIKHKERNLEHRHAATPLKHQGGE' A
#
# COMPACT_ATOMS: atom_id res chain seq x y z
N ASP A 1 7.98 3.34 7.52
CA ASP A 1 6.52 3.45 7.58
C ASP A 1 5.99 2.94 8.89
N HIS A 2 5.18 3.75 9.57
CA HIS A 2 4.42 3.30 10.73
C HIS A 2 3.01 2.98 10.27
N VAL A 3 2.68 1.69 10.22
CA VAL A 3 1.30 1.22 10.11
C VAL A 3 0.60 1.59 11.41
N ILE A 4 -0.56 2.23 11.29
CA ILE A 4 -1.36 2.69 12.43
C ILE A 4 -2.45 1.67 12.71
N ASP A 5 -3.14 1.22 11.67
CA ASP A 5 -4.24 0.27 11.76
C ASP A 5 -4.33 -0.59 10.50
N VAL A 6 -4.81 -1.82 10.67
CA VAL A 6 -5.10 -2.75 9.57
C VAL A 6 -6.42 -3.45 9.86
N SER A 7 -7.40 -3.23 8.99
CA SER A 7 -8.66 -3.98 9.00
C SER A 7 -8.71 -4.92 7.81
N VAL A 8 -9.06 -6.18 8.04
CA VAL A 8 -9.26 -7.18 6.98
C VAL A 8 -10.65 -7.77 7.10
N ILE A 9 -11.36 -7.87 5.98
CA ILE A 9 -12.69 -8.47 5.89
C ILE A 9 -12.63 -9.62 4.89
N LEU A 10 -13.08 -10.79 5.33
CA LEU A 10 -13.24 -11.99 4.51
C LEU A 10 -14.74 -12.23 4.35
N SER A 11 -15.19 -12.35 3.10
CA SER A 11 -16.60 -12.55 2.78
C SER A 11 -16.77 -13.54 1.63
N VAL A 12 -17.96 -14.14 1.54
CA VAL A 12 -18.32 -15.05 0.44
C VAL A 12 -19.52 -14.48 -0.29
N GLU A 13 -19.34 -14.14 -1.56
CA GLU A 13 -20.37 -13.59 -2.42
C GLU A 13 -20.63 -14.55 -3.59
N LYS A 14 -21.80 -15.21 -3.60
CA LYS A 14 -22.20 -16.15 -4.67
C LYS A 14 -21.09 -17.17 -5.02
N LEU A 15 -20.54 -17.83 -3.99
CA LEU A 15 -19.43 -18.80 -4.04
C LEU A 15 -18.04 -18.21 -4.35
N ARG A 16 -17.90 -16.90 -4.53
CA ARG A 16 -16.60 -16.24 -4.69
C ARG A 16 -16.09 -15.81 -3.31
N GLN A 17 -14.84 -16.14 -3.03
CA GLN A 17 -14.13 -15.77 -1.82
C GLN A 17 -13.54 -14.38 -2.03
N LYS A 18 -14.05 -13.39 -1.31
CA LYS A 18 -13.62 -12.00 -1.39
C LYS A 18 -12.85 -11.65 -0.12
N VAL A 19 -11.73 -10.98 -0.29
CA VAL A 19 -10.90 -10.48 0.81
C VAL A 19 -10.60 -9.02 0.55
N GLU A 20 -10.86 -8.18 1.54
CA GLU A 20 -10.68 -6.73 1.50
C GLU A 20 -9.76 -6.33 2.65
N ALA A 21 -8.82 -5.43 2.38
CA ALA A 21 -7.93 -4.87 3.38
C ALA A 21 -7.91 -3.34 3.28
N SER A 22 -8.05 -2.71 4.45
CA SER A 22 -7.83 -1.28 4.65
C SER A 22 -6.66 -1.11 5.61
N VAL A 23 -5.62 -0.43 5.17
CA VAL A 23 -4.39 -0.18 5.93
C VAL A 23 -4.26 1.32 6.11
N HIS A 24 -4.34 1.78 7.37
CA HIS A 24 -4.10 3.16 7.73
C HIS A 24 -2.60 3.36 8.00
N VAL A 25 -1.94 4.18 7.20
CA VAL A 25 -0.56 4.62 7.42
C VAL A 25 -0.53 6.13 7.64
N ARG A 26 0.56 6.65 8.23
CA ARG A 26 0.71 8.10 8.44
C ARG A 26 0.58 8.87 7.12
N GLY A 27 -0.50 9.65 7.01
CA GLY A 27 -0.77 10.53 5.87
C GLY A 27 -1.41 9.85 4.66
N LYS A 28 -1.82 8.58 4.75
CA LYS A 28 -2.52 7.88 3.66
C LYS A 28 -3.28 6.65 4.14
N ASP A 29 -4.45 6.42 3.56
CA ASP A 29 -5.15 5.13 3.61
C ASP A 29 -4.88 4.31 2.36
N ILE A 30 -4.62 3.02 2.54
CA ILE A 30 -4.41 2.05 1.46
C ILE A 30 -5.54 1.04 1.51
N PHE A 31 -6.27 0.92 0.39
CA PHE A 31 -7.32 -0.06 0.22
C PHE A 31 -6.93 -1.05 -0.87
N CYS A 32 -7.10 -2.34 -0.61
CA CYS A 32 -6.88 -3.41 -1.57
C CYS A 32 -7.98 -4.46 -1.42
N GLU A 33 -8.36 -5.10 -2.53
CA GLU A 33 -9.27 -6.23 -2.53
C GLU A 33 -8.78 -7.33 -3.46
N SER A 34 -9.18 -8.56 -3.19
CA SER A 34 -8.94 -9.72 -4.04
C SER A 34 -10.13 -10.66 -4.00
N VAL A 35 -10.43 -11.30 -5.13
CA VAL A 35 -11.55 -12.22 -5.26
C VAL A 35 -11.07 -13.45 -6.01
N ASP A 36 -11.30 -14.62 -5.44
CA ASP A 36 -10.98 -15.91 -6.06
C ASP A 36 -12.06 -16.95 -5.76
N SER A 37 -12.01 -18.09 -6.43
CA SER A 37 -12.77 -19.29 -6.08
C SER A 37 -12.28 -19.96 -4.79
N ASP A 38 -11.01 -19.79 -4.43
CA ASP A 38 -10.40 -20.34 -3.21
C ASP A 38 -9.98 -19.21 -2.25
N MET A 39 -10.26 -19.35 -0.95
CA MET A 39 -10.04 -18.27 0.02
C MET A 39 -8.55 -18.00 0.22
N TYR A 40 -7.71 -19.03 0.18
CA TYR A 40 -6.27 -18.87 0.33
C TYR A 40 -5.67 -18.20 -0.91
N ALA A 41 -6.15 -18.55 -2.11
CA ALA A 41 -5.77 -17.85 -3.34
C ALA A 41 -6.20 -16.37 -3.32
N ALA A 42 -7.39 -16.07 -2.79
CA ALA A 42 -7.84 -14.69 -2.61
C ALA A 42 -6.94 -13.91 -1.64
N ILE A 43 -6.53 -14.53 -0.52
CA ILE A 43 -5.60 -13.94 0.46
C ILE A 43 -4.23 -13.68 -0.19
N ASP A 44 -3.65 -14.65 -0.90
CA ASP A 44 -2.36 -14.47 -1.57
C ASP A 44 -2.43 -13.32 -2.59
N GLY A 45 -3.51 -13.27 -3.39
CA GLY A 45 -3.74 -12.18 -4.32
C GLY A 45 -3.93 -10.81 -3.64
N LEU A 46 -4.45 -10.76 -2.40
CA LEU A 46 -4.54 -9.53 -1.63
C LEU A 46 -3.14 -9.09 -1.14
N VAL A 47 -2.34 -10.02 -0.62
CA VAL A 47 -0.98 -9.76 -0.12
C VAL A 47 -0.11 -9.20 -1.24
N ASP A 48 -0.14 -9.79 -2.43
CA ASP A 48 0.59 -9.32 -3.60
C ASP A 48 0.22 -7.88 -4.00
N LYS A 49 -1.08 -7.53 -3.93
CA LYS A 49 -1.55 -6.18 -4.24
C LYS A 49 -1.13 -5.17 -3.17
N LEU A 50 -1.19 -5.56 -1.90
CA LEU A 50 -0.75 -4.73 -0.79
C LEU A 50 0.75 -4.44 -0.88
N ASP A 51 1.58 -5.46 -1.11
CA ASP A 51 3.04 -5.30 -1.23
C ASP A 51 3.40 -4.31 -2.35
N ARG A 52 2.84 -4.51 -3.56
CA ARG A 52 3.03 -3.58 -4.69
C ARG A 52 2.60 -2.16 -4.37
N THR A 53 1.50 -1.99 -3.62
CA THR A 53 0.97 -0.66 -3.28
C THR A 53 1.82 0.04 -2.22
N ILE A 54 2.34 -0.72 -1.26
CA ILE A 54 3.25 -0.21 -0.22
C ILE A 54 4.60 0.17 -0.82
N ILE A 55 5.16 -0.64 -1.73
CA ILE A 55 6.42 -0.32 -2.42
C ILE A 55 6.27 0.99 -3.21
N LYS A 56 5.23 1.11 -4.04
CA LYS A 56 4.93 2.36 -4.78
C LYS A 56 4.75 3.57 -3.85
N HIS A 57 4.12 3.36 -2.69
CA HIS A 57 3.95 4.44 -1.71
C HIS A 57 5.30 4.91 -1.14
N LYS A 58 6.17 3.97 -0.77
CA LYS A 58 7.52 4.26 -0.25
C LYS A 58 8.38 4.96 -1.28
N GLU A 59 8.40 4.49 -2.53
CA GLU A 59 9.15 5.11 -3.63
C GLU A 59 8.75 6.57 -3.84
N ARG A 60 7.44 6.85 -3.94
CA ARG A 60 6.93 8.22 -4.12
C ARG A 60 7.25 9.13 -2.93
N ASN A 61 7.24 8.60 -1.70
CA ASN A 61 7.61 9.39 -0.51
C ASN A 61 9.11 9.70 -0.48
N LEU A 62 9.96 8.80 -0.98
CA LEU A 62 11.39 9.03 -1.13
C LEU A 62 11.68 10.06 -2.23
N GLU A 63 11.00 9.98 -3.37
CA GLU A 63 11.15 10.94 -4.48
C GLU A 63 10.83 12.37 -4.04
N HIS A 64 9.74 12.58 -3.28
CA HIS A 64 9.42 13.90 -2.72
C HIS A 64 10.49 14.44 -1.75
N ARG A 65 11.19 13.56 -1.02
CA ARG A 65 12.29 13.96 -0.12
C ARG A 65 13.55 14.36 -0.91
N HIS A 66 13.84 13.68 -2.02
CA HIS A 66 14.97 14.02 -2.87
C HIS A 66 14.74 15.29 -3.69
N ALA A 67 13.51 15.52 -4.17
CA ALA A 67 13.14 16.74 -4.90
C ALA A 67 13.13 18.00 -4.02
N ALA A 68 12.96 17.86 -2.70
CA ALA A 68 12.93 18.97 -1.74
C ALA A 68 14.32 19.49 -1.31
N THR A 69 15.40 19.01 -1.91
CA THR A 69 16.76 19.55 -1.69
C THR A 69 17.17 20.42 -2.88
N PRO A 70 16.83 21.72 -2.92
CA PRO A 70 17.46 22.62 -3.86
C PRO A 70 18.94 22.74 -3.46
N LEU A 71 19.80 22.33 -4.39
CA LEU A 71 21.25 22.53 -4.34
C LEU A 71 21.53 23.98 -3.93
N LYS A 72 21.95 24.19 -2.67
CA LYS A 72 22.62 25.43 -2.26
C LYS A 72 23.92 25.49 -3.06
N HIS A 73 23.89 26.16 -4.21
CA HIS A 73 25.09 26.65 -4.86
C HIS A 73 25.63 27.80 -3.99
N GLN A 74 26.47 27.41 -3.04
CA GLN A 74 27.39 28.31 -2.37
C GLN A 74 28.72 28.22 -3.14
N GLY A 75 28.90 29.13 -4.08
CA GLY A 75 30.19 29.63 -4.55
C GLY A 75 30.01 31.14 -4.63
N GLY A 76 30.70 31.98 -3.87
CA GLY A 76 32.09 31.87 -3.47
C GLY A 76 32.91 32.53 -4.56
N GLU A 77 33.20 33.82 -4.34
CA GLU A 77 34.10 34.73 -5.07
C GLU A 77 33.53 35.49 -6.28
#